data_AF-A0AAV5WYE7-F1
#
_entry.id   AF-A0AAV5WYE7-F1
#
_cell.length_a   1.000
_cell.length_b   1.000
_cell.length_c   1.000
_cell.angle_alpha   90.00
_cell.angle_beta   90.00
_cell.angle_gamma   90.00
#
_symmetry.space_group_name_H-M   'P 1'
#
loop_
_entity.id
_entity.type
_entity.pdbx_description
1 polymer ?
#
loop_
_entity_poly.entity_id
_entity_poly.type
_entity_poly.pdbx_seq_one_letter_code
_entity_poly.pdbx_strand_id
1 'polypeptide(L)'
;SFRVNSVADSSERATIGALFASQSINTRHNSVNILYLTDEPGEIDRYLSQNSQFNVTALVSNSIGLELSRKWMGIRDNGVKYVDDPGAQYLELLQSTGYYFDAYIIDRCNIVRGARRFPAESVLDWNRLHLFTCLLKPDG
;
A
#
# COMPACT_ATOMS: atom_id res chain seq x y z
N SER A 1 10.96 -24.97 -10.55
CA SER A 1 10.28 -24.05 -11.49
C SER A 1 10.63 -22.62 -11.07
N PHE A 2 10.88 -21.74 -12.04
CA PHE A 2 11.40 -20.39 -11.79
C PHE A 2 10.42 -19.57 -10.93
N ARG A 3 10.74 -19.32 -9.66
CA ARG A 3 10.14 -18.21 -8.91
C ARG A 3 10.91 -16.95 -9.28
N VAL A 4 10.57 -16.36 -10.41
CA VAL A 4 11.01 -14.99 -10.69
C VAL A 4 10.13 -14.10 -9.83
N ASN A 5 10.74 -13.22 -9.02
CA ASN A 5 10.06 -12.08 -8.42
C ASN A 5 9.73 -11.06 -9.52
N SER A 6 9.06 -11.52 -10.57
CA SER A 6 8.62 -10.67 -11.66
C SER A 6 7.29 -10.06 -11.26
N VAL A 7 7.23 -8.75 -11.45
CA VAL A 7 6.01 -7.97 -11.52
C VAL A 7 5.71 -7.83 -13.01
N ALA A 8 4.66 -8.49 -13.47
CA ALA A 8 4.25 -8.59 -14.86
C ALA A 8 3.58 -7.32 -15.36
N ASP A 9 2.83 -6.63 -14.50
CA ASP A 9 2.17 -5.38 -14.87
C ASP A 9 3.16 -4.20 -14.91
N SER A 10 3.08 -3.37 -15.95
CA SER A 10 3.97 -2.22 -16.11
C SER A 10 3.72 -1.10 -15.13
N SER A 11 2.45 -0.89 -14.74
CA SER A 11 2.10 0.14 -13.76
C SER A 11 2.56 -0.26 -12.36
N GLU A 12 2.42 -1.53 -11.97
CA GLU A 12 2.96 -2.04 -10.71
C GLU A 12 4.49 -1.94 -10.67
N ARG A 13 5.19 -2.27 -11.78
CA ARG A 13 6.64 -2.03 -11.89
C ARG A 13 7.01 -0.56 -11.75
N ALA A 14 6.24 0.34 -12.36
CA ALA A 14 6.47 1.78 -12.25
C ALA A 14 6.28 2.27 -10.81
N THR A 15 5.24 1.81 -10.12
CA THR A 15 4.98 2.10 -8.69
C THR A 15 6.13 1.63 -7.80
N ILE A 16 6.60 0.39 -7.98
CA ILE A 16 7.74 -0.14 -7.24
C ILE A 16 9.03 0.63 -7.58
N GLY A 17 9.26 0.97 -8.84
CA GLY A 17 10.40 1.77 -9.25
C GLY A 17 10.40 3.16 -8.62
N ALA A 18 9.25 3.83 -8.59
CA ALA A 18 9.07 5.13 -7.94
C ALA A 18 9.36 5.05 -6.43
N LEU A 19 8.96 3.95 -5.79
CA LEU A 19 9.27 3.69 -4.38
C LEU A 19 10.79 3.68 -4.14
N PHE A 20 11.57 2.95 -4.93
CA PHE A 20 13.04 2.94 -4.79
C PHE A 20 13.70 4.26 -5.19
N ALA A 21 13.06 5.07 -6.03
CA ALA A 21 13.56 6.39 -6.39
C ALA A 21 13.29 7.44 -5.29
N SER A 22 12.42 7.18 -4.32
CA SER A 22 12.12 8.14 -3.25
C SER A 22 13.33 8.34 -2.34
N GLN A 23 13.50 9.58 -1.86
CA GLN A 23 14.63 9.92 -1.01
C GLN A 23 14.60 9.16 0.32
N SER A 24 13.41 9.04 0.94
CA SER A 24 13.18 8.27 2.15
C SER A 24 13.64 6.81 2.05
N ILE A 25 13.64 6.23 0.86
CA ILE A 25 13.94 4.80 0.67
C ILE A 25 15.37 4.61 0.17
N ASN A 26 15.80 5.44 -0.77
CA ASN A 26 17.14 5.35 -1.35
C ASN A 26 18.25 5.69 -0.34
N THR A 27 17.98 6.57 0.63
CA THR A 27 18.97 6.99 1.63
C THR A 27 18.95 6.15 2.90
N ARG A 28 17.95 5.27 3.06
CA ARG A 28 17.78 4.48 4.29
C ARG A 28 18.24 3.05 4.08
N HIS A 29 19.30 2.68 4.81
CA HIS A 29 19.77 1.30 4.90
C HIS A 29 19.02 0.46 5.97
N ASN A 30 18.08 1.08 6.69
CA ASN A 30 17.28 0.45 7.75
C ASN A 30 15.84 0.13 7.28
N SER A 31 15.02 -0.43 8.17
CA SER A 31 13.60 -0.73 7.91
C SER A 31 12.81 0.50 7.47
N VAL A 32 11.99 0.33 6.42
CA VAL A 32 11.15 1.32 5.76
C VAL A 32 9.68 0.93 5.96
N ASN A 33 8.91 1.79 6.60
CA ASN A 33 7.49 1.59 6.84
C ASN A 33 6.67 2.09 5.64
N ILE A 34 5.94 1.20 4.99
CA ILE A 34 5.08 1.52 3.83
C ILE A 34 3.63 1.42 4.23
N LEU A 35 2.84 2.45 3.92
CA LEU A 35 1.38 2.35 3.92
C LEU A 35 0.91 2.07 2.49
N TYR A 36 0.19 0.98 2.30
CA TYR A 36 -0.33 0.59 1.00
C TYR A 36 -1.87 0.59 1.03
N LEU A 37 -2.50 1.43 0.22
CA LEU A 37 -3.95 1.45 0.09
C LEU A 37 -4.35 0.69 -1.16
N THR A 38 -5.07 -0.41 -0.99
CA THR A 38 -5.49 -1.26 -2.10
C THR A 38 -6.86 -1.89 -1.81
N ASP A 39 -7.60 -2.24 -2.85
CA ASP A 39 -8.81 -3.09 -2.71
C ASP A 39 -8.54 -4.53 -3.13
N GLU A 40 -7.47 -4.74 -3.89
CA GLU A 40 -7.11 -5.99 -4.55
C GLU A 40 -5.60 -6.19 -4.44
N PRO A 41 -5.08 -6.61 -3.26
CA PRO A 41 -3.65 -6.86 -3.12
C PRO A 41 -3.18 -7.94 -4.10
N GLY A 42 -1.95 -7.84 -4.61
CA GLY A 42 -1.47 -8.66 -5.70
C GLY A 42 0.06 -8.63 -5.80
N GLU A 43 0.59 -8.15 -6.93
CA GLU A 43 2.02 -8.26 -7.20
C GLU A 43 2.83 -7.25 -6.40
N ILE A 44 2.29 -6.05 -6.13
CA ILE A 44 2.97 -5.02 -5.34
C ILE A 44 3.32 -5.55 -3.94
N ASP A 45 2.33 -5.98 -3.16
CA ASP A 45 2.58 -6.47 -1.80
C ASP A 45 3.35 -7.79 -1.77
N ARG A 46 3.13 -8.70 -2.74
CA ARG A 46 3.96 -9.90 -2.90
C ARG A 46 5.44 -9.56 -3.14
N TYR A 47 5.72 -8.54 -3.93
CA TYR A 47 7.07 -8.08 -4.19
C TYR A 47 7.68 -7.45 -2.93
N LEU A 48 6.95 -6.51 -2.30
CA LEU A 48 7.43 -5.81 -1.11
C LEU A 48 7.68 -6.77 0.06
N SER A 49 6.83 -7.79 0.23
CA SER A 49 6.95 -8.78 1.30
C SER A 49 8.21 -9.65 1.20
N GLN A 50 8.82 -9.73 0.02
CA GLN A 50 10.05 -10.49 -0.20
C GLN A 50 11.31 -9.68 0.09
N ASN A 51 11.17 -8.37 0.33
CA ASN A 51 12.29 -7.50 0.66
C ASN A 51 12.24 -7.15 2.15
N SER A 52 13.23 -7.63 2.91
CA SER A 52 13.31 -7.44 4.36
C SER A 52 13.49 -5.98 4.80
N GLN A 53 13.77 -5.07 3.86
CA GLN A 53 13.79 -3.63 4.12
C GLN A 53 12.37 -3.09 4.39
N PHE A 54 11.32 -3.67 3.80
CA PHE A 54 9.97 -3.12 3.87
C PHE A 54 9.14 -3.73 4.99
N ASN A 55 8.56 -2.86 5.81
CA ASN A 55 7.50 -3.17 6.75
C ASN A 55 6.18 -2.58 6.24
N VAL A 56 5.36 -3.41 5.61
CA VAL A 56 4.17 -2.95 4.88
C VAL A 56 2.92 -3.12 5.74
N THR A 57 2.18 -2.02 5.90
CA THR A 57 0.78 -2.03 6.37
C THR A 57 -0.13 -1.75 5.19
N ALA A 58 -0.96 -2.72 4.81
CA ALA A 58 -1.92 -2.61 3.72
C ALA A 58 -3.32 -2.33 4.27
N LEU A 59 -3.94 -1.21 3.88
CA LEU A 59 -5.33 -0.91 4.19
C LEU A 59 -6.21 -1.40 3.05
N VAL A 60 -7.05 -2.39 3.34
CA VAL A 60 -8.04 -2.92 2.41
C VAL A 60 -9.40 -2.32 2.70
N SER A 61 -10.16 -1.88 1.67
CA SER A 61 -11.54 -1.41 1.88
C SER A 61 -12.59 -2.50 1.64
N ASN A 62 -12.15 -3.66 1.16
CA ASN A 62 -13.00 -4.80 0.84
C ASN A 62 -12.28 -6.11 1.18
N SER A 63 -12.86 -6.88 2.10
CA SER A 63 -12.33 -8.17 2.52
C SER A 63 -12.38 -9.25 1.44
N ILE A 64 -13.32 -9.17 0.49
CA ILE A 64 -13.47 -10.15 -0.60
C ILE A 64 -12.23 -10.13 -1.52
N GLY A 65 -11.74 -8.94 -1.88
CA GLY A 65 -10.54 -8.79 -2.70
C GLY A 65 -9.31 -9.40 -2.03
N LEU A 66 -9.17 -9.19 -0.71
CA LEU A 66 -8.11 -9.80 0.10
C LEU A 66 -8.22 -11.33 0.15
N GLU A 67 -9.42 -11.88 0.34
CA GLU A 67 -9.63 -13.34 0.37
C GLU A 67 -9.29 -14.02 -0.95
N LEU A 68 -9.74 -13.46 -2.07
CA LEU A 68 -9.42 -13.95 -3.40
C LEU A 68 -7.91 -13.92 -3.65
N SER A 69 -7.27 -12.83 -3.26
CA SER A 69 -5.83 -12.67 -3.45
C SER A 69 -5.02 -13.63 -2.60
N ARG A 70 -5.42 -13.87 -1.34
CA ARG A 70 -4.83 -14.93 -0.49
C ARG A 70 -4.96 -16.31 -1.12
N LYS A 71 -6.08 -16.59 -1.78
CA LYS A 71 -6.35 -17.89 -2.41
C LYS A 71 -5.55 -18.10 -3.70
N TRP A 72 -5.39 -17.06 -4.51
CA TRP A 72 -4.93 -17.20 -5.90
C TRP A 72 -3.61 -16.48 -6.22
N MET A 73 -3.23 -15.45 -5.45
CA MET A 73 -2.08 -14.59 -5.72
C MET A 73 -0.88 -14.88 -4.80
N GLY A 74 -1.01 -15.82 -3.85
CA GLY A 74 0.09 -16.26 -3.00
C GLY A 74 0.54 -15.23 -1.95
N ILE A 75 -0.34 -14.30 -1.57
CA ILE A 75 -0.07 -13.26 -0.56
C ILE A 75 -0.37 -13.72 0.88
N ARG A 76 -0.77 -14.98 1.06
CA ARG A 76 -1.10 -15.52 2.38
C ARG A 76 0.17 -15.64 3.23
N ASP A 77 0.10 -15.11 4.46
CA ASP A 77 1.17 -15.18 5.47
C ASP A 77 2.53 -14.65 4.95
N ASN A 78 2.49 -13.66 4.06
CA ASN A 78 3.70 -13.06 3.45
C ASN A 78 4.43 -12.06 4.37
N GLY A 79 3.86 -11.72 5.54
CA GLY A 79 4.43 -10.75 6.47
C GLY A 79 3.90 -9.32 6.32
N VAL A 80 3.05 -9.05 5.32
CA VAL A 80 2.32 -7.78 5.19
C VAL A 80 1.19 -7.72 6.22
N LYS A 81 1.07 -6.60 6.94
CA LYS A 81 -0.03 -6.36 7.86
C LYS A 81 -1.24 -5.84 7.08
N TYR A 82 -2.18 -6.71 6.75
CA TYR A 82 -3.46 -6.30 6.17
C TYR A 82 -4.44 -5.84 7.25
N VAL A 83 -5.02 -4.66 7.08
CA VAL A 83 -6.02 -4.06 7.95
C VAL A 83 -7.27 -3.77 7.13
N ASP A 84 -8.41 -4.29 7.56
CA ASP A 84 -9.71 -3.94 7.00
C ASP A 84 -10.10 -2.54 7.49
N ASP A 85 -10.06 -1.57 6.59
CA ASP A 85 -10.30 -0.16 6.88
C ASP A 85 -11.01 0.57 5.73
N PRO A 86 -12.32 0.30 5.53
CA PRO A 86 -13.13 1.03 4.56
C PRO A 86 -13.37 2.49 4.97
N GLY A 87 -13.34 2.76 6.27
CA GLY A 87 -13.66 4.05 6.88
C GLY A 87 -12.50 5.04 7.00
N ALA A 88 -11.25 4.58 6.86
CA ALA A 88 -10.04 5.31 7.27
C ALA A 88 -9.87 5.48 8.80
N GLN A 89 -10.56 4.67 9.60
CA GLN A 89 -10.50 4.71 11.07
C GLN A 89 -9.11 4.31 11.58
N TYR A 90 -8.41 3.46 10.83
CA TYR A 90 -7.08 3.03 11.22
C TYR A 90 -6.03 4.15 11.03
N LEU A 91 -6.23 5.05 10.06
CA LEU A 91 -5.39 6.23 9.90
C LEU A 91 -5.49 7.18 11.11
N GLU A 92 -6.71 7.40 11.60
CA GLU A 92 -6.96 8.21 12.79
C GLU A 92 -6.27 7.61 14.04
N LEU A 93 -6.36 6.29 14.20
CA LEU A 93 -5.65 5.58 15.26
C LEU A 93 -4.14 5.78 15.15
N LEU A 94 -3.55 5.59 13.97
CA LEU A 94 -2.11 5.75 13.76
C LEU A 94 -1.64 7.17 14.10
N GLN A 95 -2.44 8.17 13.75
CA GLN A 95 -2.14 9.57 14.05
C GLN A 95 -2.03 9.79 15.56
N SER A 96 -2.95 9.22 16.33
CA SER A 96 -2.94 9.32 17.81
C SER A 96 -1.71 8.67 18.46
N THR A 97 -1.09 7.69 17.79
CA THR A 97 0.08 6.97 18.31
C THR A 97 1.42 7.60 17.94
N GLY A 98 1.42 8.63 17.08
CA GLY A 98 2.64 9.22 16.53
C GLY A 98 3.44 8.26 15.64
N TYR A 99 2.74 7.32 14.99
CA TYR A 99 3.36 6.41 14.02
C TYR A 99 3.51 7.11 12.67
N TYR A 100 4.65 6.94 12.01
CA TYR A 100 4.95 7.57 10.73
C TYR A 100 5.43 6.57 9.68
N PHE A 101 5.08 6.85 8.43
CA PHE A 101 5.47 6.08 7.25
C PHE A 101 6.52 6.79 6.43
N ASP A 102 7.34 6.00 5.75
CA ASP A 102 8.40 6.45 4.87
C ASP A 102 7.94 6.71 3.44
N ALA A 103 6.87 6.03 3.01
CA ALA A 103 6.23 6.26 1.74
C ALA A 103 4.81 5.67 1.72
N TYR A 104 4.01 6.18 0.78
CA TYR A 104 2.67 5.70 0.49
C TYR A 104 2.57 5.12 -0.90
N ILE A 105 1.81 4.04 -1.02
CA ILE A 105 1.34 3.53 -2.30
C ILE A 105 -0.18 3.61 -2.26
N ILE A 106 -0.76 4.33 -3.23
CA ILE A 106 -2.20 4.47 -3.38
C ILE A 106 -2.61 3.75 -4.67
N ASP A 107 -3.14 2.55 -4.50
CA ASP A 107 -3.63 1.65 -5.55
C ASP A 107 -5.09 1.26 -5.27
N ARG A 108 -5.86 2.27 -4.87
CA ARG A 108 -7.28 2.12 -4.55
C ARG A 108 -8.10 2.72 -5.67
N CYS A 109 -9.18 2.06 -6.09
CA CYS A 109 -10.00 2.54 -7.18
C CYS A 109 -11.49 2.44 -6.86
N ASN A 110 -12.27 3.39 -7.36
CA ASN A 110 -13.72 3.34 -7.27
C ASN A 110 -14.33 3.11 -8.64
N ILE A 111 -15.45 2.39 -8.71
CA ILE A 111 -16.28 2.34 -9.91
C ILE A 111 -17.34 3.43 -9.79
N VAL A 112 -17.23 4.48 -10.61
CA VAL A 112 -18.19 5.58 -10.68
C VAL A 112 -18.86 5.56 -12.03
N ARG A 113 -20.18 5.31 -12.06
CA ARG A 113 -20.98 5.22 -13.30
C ARG A 113 -20.39 4.24 -14.34
N GLY A 114 -19.87 3.11 -13.87
CA GLY A 114 -19.29 2.07 -14.72
C GLY A 114 -17.84 2.29 -15.15
N ALA A 115 -17.22 3.43 -14.81
CA ALA A 115 -15.81 3.69 -15.08
C ALA A 115 -14.96 3.54 -13.81
N ARG A 116 -13.77 2.92 -13.93
CA ARG A 116 -12.78 2.91 -12.84
C ARG A 116 -12.16 4.30 -12.69
N ARG A 117 -12.08 4.80 -11.46
CA ARG A 117 -11.46 6.06 -11.07
C ARG A 117 -10.26 5.78 -10.16
N PHE A 118 -9.12 6.33 -10.52
CA PHE A 118 -7.85 6.18 -9.80
C PHE A 118 -7.26 7.56 -9.44
N PRO A 119 -6.85 7.78 -8.18
CA PRO A 119 -7.24 6.95 -7.03
C PRO A 119 -8.75 7.06 -6.75
N ALA A 120 -9.27 6.20 -5.89
CA ALA A 120 -10.63 6.29 -5.37
C ALA A 120 -10.90 7.69 -4.82
N GLU A 121 -12.06 8.28 -5.12
CA GLU A 121 -12.45 9.61 -4.60
C GLU A 121 -12.44 9.65 -3.07
N SER A 122 -12.75 8.51 -2.45
CA SER A 122 -12.67 8.36 -1.00
C SER A 122 -11.25 8.53 -0.48
N VAL A 123 -10.19 8.39 -1.26
CA VAL A 123 -8.81 8.67 -0.80
C VAL A 123 -8.50 10.17 -0.89
N LEU A 124 -9.20 10.91 -1.76
CA LEU A 124 -8.92 12.31 -2.08
C LEU A 124 -9.73 13.32 -1.27
N ASP A 125 -10.58 12.86 -0.33
CA ASP A 125 -11.27 13.81 0.54
C ASP A 125 -10.28 14.55 1.45
N TRP A 126 -10.66 15.77 1.84
CA TRP A 126 -9.74 16.69 2.52
C TRP A 126 -9.26 16.16 3.88
N ASN A 127 -10.13 15.45 4.61
CA ASN A 127 -9.77 14.90 5.91
C ASN A 127 -8.72 13.79 5.77
N ARG A 128 -8.86 12.94 4.74
CA ARG A 128 -7.88 11.87 4.48
C ARG A 128 -6.58 12.38 3.91
N LEU A 129 -6.62 13.37 3.02
CA LEU A 129 -5.40 14.05 2.57
C LEU A 129 -4.64 14.67 3.74
N HIS A 130 -5.34 15.29 4.70
CA HIS A 130 -4.73 15.80 5.92
C HIS A 130 -4.07 14.68 6.75
N LEU A 131 -4.77 13.54 6.96
CA LEU A 131 -4.20 12.39 7.67
C LEU A 131 -2.93 11.86 6.98
N PHE A 132 -2.92 11.72 5.65
CA PHE A 132 -1.72 11.32 4.92
C PHE A 132 -0.57 12.31 5.15
N THR A 133 -0.82 13.62 5.07
CA THR A 133 0.25 14.59 5.32
C THR A 133 0.79 14.54 6.76
N CYS A 134 -0.05 14.24 7.75
CA CYS A 134 0.39 14.13 9.14
C CYS A 134 1.15 12.84 9.47
N LEU A 135 0.90 11.77 8.70
CA LEU A 135 1.46 10.44 8.93
C LEU A 135 2.71 10.18 8.09
N LEU A 136 3.09 11.08 7.18
CA LEU A 136 4.25 10.95 6.32
C LEU A 136 5.46 11.58 7.00
N LYS A 137 6.61 10.90 6.97
CA LYS A 137 7.85 11.51 7.46
C LYS A 137 8.24 12.70 6.57
N PRO A 138 8.99 13.69 7.10
CA PRO A 138 9.37 14.87 6.33
C PRO A 138 10.16 14.58 5.04
N ASP A 139 10.84 13.45 4.96
CA ASP A 139 11.62 12.98 3.80
C ASP A 139 10.87 11.95 2.92
N GLY A 140 9.60 11.66 3.25
CA GLY A 140 8.75 10.65 2.61
C GLY A 140 7.93 11.14 1.44
#